data_AF-A0A7S2XF75-F1
#
_entry.id   AF-A0A7S2XF75-F1
#
_cell.length_a   1.000
_cell.length_b   1.000
_cell.length_c   1.000
_cell.angle_alpha   90.00
_cell.angle_beta   90.00
_cell.angle_gamma   90.00
#
_symmetry.space_group_name_H-M   'P 1'
#
loop_
_entity.id
_entity.type
_entity.pdbx_description
1 polymer ?
#
loop_
_entity_poly.entity_id
_entity_poly.type
_entity_poly.pdbx_seq_one_letter_code
_entity_poly.pdbx_strand_id
1 'polypeptide(L)'
;LPISYGDAMPLLESLEGPKAPDEFVGSLNLTHGYHLGPSTLLTRLHVHNRFTTTPIWNVIAKIPGGSPNPGDSPAGDGSERPVVLGNHRDAWVYGAADPNSGTAQMLEVARGLGALLKEGWKPKRPIYMCS
;
A
#
# COMPACT_ATOMS: atom_id res chain seq x y z
N LEU A 1 1.97 -19.37 -3.25
CA LEU A 1 3.17 -19.08 -4.08
C LEU A 1 2.68 -18.32 -5.30
N PRO A 2 3.06 -17.05 -5.50
CA PRO A 2 2.84 -16.38 -6.77
C PRO A 2 3.80 -16.94 -7.82
N ILE A 3 3.35 -17.05 -9.07
CA ILE A 3 4.17 -17.42 -10.23
C ILE A 3 3.99 -16.38 -11.32
N SER A 4 4.97 -16.25 -12.23
CA SER A 4 4.83 -15.38 -13.38
C SER A 4 3.76 -15.94 -14.34
N TYR A 5 3.19 -15.07 -15.19
CA TYR A 5 2.27 -15.55 -16.23
C TYR A 5 2.96 -16.48 -17.24
N GLY A 6 4.28 -16.31 -17.44
CA GLY A 6 5.08 -17.17 -18.30
C GLY A 6 5.22 -18.57 -17.72
N ASP A 7 5.43 -18.69 -16.40
CA ASP A 7 5.46 -19.99 -15.71
C ASP A 7 4.07 -20.62 -15.57
N ALA A 8 3.01 -19.80 -15.51
CA ALA A 8 1.63 -20.28 -15.52
C ALA A 8 1.24 -20.87 -16.88
N MET A 9 1.81 -20.38 -17.97
CA MET A 9 1.47 -20.79 -19.33
C MET A 9 1.61 -22.30 -19.57
N PRO A 10 2.75 -22.98 -19.31
CA PRO A 10 2.84 -24.42 -19.51
C PRO A 10 1.91 -25.23 -18.58
N LEU A 11 1.58 -24.70 -17.40
CA LEU A 11 0.62 -25.34 -16.49
C LEU A 11 -0.79 -25.29 -17.06
N LEU A 12 -1.21 -24.13 -17.56
CA LEU A 12 -2.53 -23.95 -18.18
C LEU A 12 -2.64 -24.67 -19.53
N GLU A 13 -1.57 -24.70 -20.32
CA GLU A 13 -1.49 -25.44 -21.59
C GLU A 13 -1.67 -26.96 -21.38
N SER A 14 -1.26 -27.46 -20.22
CA SER A 14 -1.39 -28.87 -19.86
C SER A 14 -2.79 -29.26 -19.40
N LEU A 15 -3.71 -28.31 -19.19
CA LEU A 15 -5.07 -28.60 -18.77
C LEU A 15 -5.87 -29.12 -19.95
N GLU A 16 -6.51 -30.27 -19.76
CA GLU A 16 -7.41 -30.88 -20.75
C GLU A 16 -8.87 -30.72 -20.30
N GLY A 17 -9.78 -31.56 -20.81
CA GLY A 17 -11.18 -31.57 -20.41
C GLY A 17 -11.99 -30.44 -21.04
N PRO A 18 -13.13 -30.03 -20.44
CA PRO A 18 -14.01 -29.02 -21.02
C PRO A 18 -13.30 -27.68 -21.19
N LYS A 19 -13.60 -27.00 -22.30
CA LYS A 19 -13.20 -25.61 -22.52
C LYS A 19 -13.75 -24.75 -21.38
N ALA A 20 -12.92 -23.81 -20.89
CA ALA A 20 -13.35 -22.86 -19.88
C ALA A 20 -14.45 -21.94 -20.42
N PRO A 21 -15.44 -21.55 -19.57
CA PRO A 21 -16.40 -20.49 -19.91
C PRO A 21 -15.68 -19.19 -20.29
N ASP A 22 -16.32 -18.37 -21.13
CA ASP A 22 -15.70 -17.13 -21.66
C ASP A 22 -15.27 -16.16 -20.54
N GLU A 23 -16.00 -16.13 -19.42
CA GLU A 23 -15.68 -15.33 -18.23
C GLU A 23 -14.40 -15.75 -17.50
N PHE A 24 -13.88 -16.97 -17.75
CA PHE A 24 -12.64 -17.49 -17.16
C PHE A 24 -11.44 -17.42 -18.13
N VAL A 25 -11.66 -17.02 -19.37
CA VAL A 25 -10.62 -16.90 -20.39
C VAL A 25 -9.77 -15.66 -20.10
N GLY A 26 -8.46 -15.87 -19.91
CA GLY A 26 -7.48 -14.79 -19.81
C GLY A 26 -6.90 -14.38 -21.18
N SER A 27 -5.83 -13.60 -21.16
CA SER A 27 -5.18 -13.09 -22.39
C SER A 27 -3.90 -13.84 -22.78
N LEU A 28 -3.64 -15.02 -22.22
CA LEU A 28 -2.51 -15.85 -22.64
C LEU A 28 -2.82 -16.56 -23.95
N ASN A 29 -1.82 -16.64 -24.82
CA ASN A 29 -1.93 -17.30 -26.11
C ASN A 29 -1.72 -18.82 -25.98
N LEU A 30 -2.72 -19.51 -25.43
CA LEU A 30 -2.70 -20.97 -25.24
C LEU A 30 -3.12 -21.68 -26.54
N THR A 31 -2.39 -22.71 -26.98
CA THR A 31 -2.60 -23.36 -28.30
C THR A 31 -3.98 -23.98 -28.41
N HIS A 32 -4.47 -24.56 -27.31
CA HIS A 32 -5.77 -25.20 -27.23
C HIS A 32 -6.82 -24.36 -26.51
N GLY A 33 -6.48 -23.12 -26.15
CA GLY A 33 -7.32 -22.25 -25.33
C GLY A 33 -7.31 -22.62 -23.85
N TYR A 34 -8.14 -21.94 -23.07
CA TYR A 34 -8.28 -22.21 -21.63
C TYR A 34 -9.22 -23.39 -21.39
N HIS A 35 -8.77 -24.32 -20.55
CA HIS A 35 -9.50 -25.55 -20.20
C HIS A 35 -9.56 -25.69 -18.68
N LEU A 36 -10.58 -26.40 -18.18
CA LEU A 36 -10.80 -26.56 -16.73
C LEU A 36 -10.02 -27.72 -16.11
N GLY A 37 -9.35 -28.53 -16.93
CA GLY A 37 -8.67 -29.74 -16.51
C GLY A 37 -9.59 -30.98 -16.54
N PRO A 38 -9.09 -32.12 -16.04
CA PRO A 38 -7.79 -32.29 -15.38
C PRO A 38 -6.61 -32.20 -16.37
N SER A 39 -5.39 -32.08 -15.85
CA SER A 39 -4.18 -32.42 -16.60
C SER A 39 -3.80 -33.88 -16.34
N THR A 40 -3.17 -34.53 -17.32
CA THR A 40 -2.48 -35.82 -17.13
C THR A 40 -1.11 -35.66 -16.48
N LEU A 41 -0.57 -34.44 -16.42
CA LEU A 41 0.71 -34.12 -15.77
C LEU A 41 0.52 -33.80 -14.28
N LEU A 42 1.54 -34.16 -13.49
CA LEU A 42 1.58 -33.84 -12.07
C LEU A 42 2.41 -32.59 -11.81
N THR A 43 1.84 -31.63 -11.09
CA THR A 43 2.56 -30.45 -10.61
C THR A 43 2.97 -30.67 -9.16
N ARG A 44 4.27 -30.54 -8.87
CA ARG A 44 4.80 -30.65 -7.50
C ARG A 44 5.12 -29.27 -6.93
N LEU A 45 4.36 -28.86 -5.91
CA LEU A 45 4.56 -27.58 -5.24
C LEU A 45 5.40 -27.76 -3.96
N HIS A 46 6.46 -26.97 -3.82
CA HIS A 46 7.29 -26.89 -2.61
C HIS A 46 7.25 -25.47 -2.04
N VAL A 47 6.85 -25.31 -0.78
CA VAL A 47 6.77 -24.02 -0.10
C VAL A 47 7.41 -24.11 1.28
N HIS A 48 8.37 -23.22 1.55
CA HIS A 48 9.16 -23.22 2.79
C HIS A 48 9.14 -21.84 3.47
N ASN A 49 7.94 -21.28 3.64
CA ASN A 49 7.76 -20.01 4.35
C ASN A 49 7.94 -20.20 5.86
N ARG A 50 8.40 -19.16 6.57
CA ARG A 50 8.54 -19.15 8.02
C ARG A 50 7.80 -17.96 8.61
N PHE A 51 7.08 -18.19 9.70
CA PHE A 51 6.54 -17.11 10.52
C PHE A 51 7.60 -16.63 11.50
N THR A 52 7.75 -15.33 11.64
CA THR A 52 8.77 -14.73 12.52
C THR A 52 8.23 -13.42 13.09
N THR A 53 8.46 -13.21 14.39
CA THR A 53 8.16 -11.93 15.04
C THR A 53 9.29 -10.95 14.73
N THR A 54 8.94 -9.76 14.24
CA THR A 54 9.90 -8.72 13.87
C THR A 54 9.37 -7.36 14.32
N PRO A 55 10.21 -6.47 14.87
CA PRO A 55 9.76 -5.12 15.21
C PRO A 55 9.38 -4.34 13.95
N ILE A 56 8.31 -3.56 14.05
CA ILE A 56 7.87 -2.59 13.04
C ILE A 56 7.94 -1.18 13.64
N TRP A 57 8.20 -0.18 12.80
CA TRP A 57 8.49 1.18 13.26
C TRP A 57 7.65 2.21 12.52
N ASN A 58 6.82 2.92 13.28
CA ASN A 58 6.06 4.06 12.81
C ASN A 58 6.78 5.36 13.19
N VAL A 59 6.85 6.31 12.27
CA VAL A 59 7.27 7.69 12.51
C VAL A 59 6.02 8.55 12.63
N ILE A 60 5.83 9.20 13.77
CA ILE A 60 4.67 10.05 14.04
C ILE A 60 5.15 11.45 14.37
N ALA A 61 4.90 12.40 13.48
CA ALA A 61 5.17 13.82 13.68
C ALA A 61 3.88 14.56 14.04
N LYS A 62 3.96 15.51 14.98
CA LYS A 62 2.84 16.38 15.39
C LYS A 62 3.18 17.84 15.10
N ILE A 63 2.30 18.52 14.38
CA ILE A 63 2.23 19.99 14.37
C ILE A 63 1.14 20.37 15.37
N PRO A 64 1.47 21.07 16.48
CA PRO A 64 0.47 21.51 17.44
C PRO A 64 -0.57 22.44 16.79
N GLY A 65 -1.82 22.32 17.22
CA GLY A 65 -2.84 23.30 16.88
C GLY A 65 -2.61 24.61 17.66
N GLY A 66 -3.06 25.72 17.11
CA GLY A 66 -3.07 27.01 17.79
C GLY A 66 -3.98 28.02 17.08
N SER A 67 -4.56 28.95 17.84
CA SER A 67 -5.25 30.09 17.23
C SER A 67 -4.25 31.17 16.81
N PRO A 68 -4.43 31.80 15.62
CA PRO A 68 -3.71 33.01 15.25
C PRO A 68 -4.21 34.28 15.98
N ASN A 69 -5.33 34.24 16.70
CA ASN A 69 -5.89 35.38 17.41
C ASN A 69 -5.43 35.41 18.88
N PRO A 70 -4.92 36.56 19.40
CA PRO A 70 -4.70 36.73 20.83
C PRO A 70 -6.04 36.73 21.56
N GLY A 71 -6.27 35.73 22.43
CA GLY A 71 -7.48 35.62 23.27
C GLY A 71 -8.30 34.35 23.06
N ASP A 72 -8.07 33.61 21.97
CA ASP A 72 -8.62 32.27 21.83
C ASP A 72 -7.91 31.33 22.81
N SER A 73 -8.69 30.65 23.66
CA SER A 73 -8.16 29.70 24.64
C SER A 73 -7.22 28.72 23.93
N PRO A 74 -5.99 28.46 24.45
CA PRO A 74 -5.17 27.39 23.92
C PRO A 74 -6.02 26.13 23.95
N ALA A 75 -6.00 25.35 22.87
CA ALA A 75 -6.79 24.12 22.77
C ALA A 75 -6.62 23.28 24.06
N GLY A 76 -7.61 23.35 24.94
CA GLY A 76 -7.39 23.20 26.39
C GLY A 76 -8.46 22.37 27.08
N ASP A 77 -9.26 21.61 26.34
CA ASP A 77 -10.30 20.73 26.89
C ASP A 77 -10.27 19.29 26.33
N GLY A 78 -9.26 18.93 25.51
CA GLY A 78 -9.19 17.60 24.88
C GLY A 78 -10.12 17.42 23.67
N SER A 79 -10.77 18.48 23.17
CA SER A 79 -11.55 18.49 21.92
C SER A 79 -10.71 18.65 20.64
N GLU A 80 -9.38 18.49 20.73
CA GLU A 80 -8.44 18.55 19.60
C GLU A 80 -8.77 17.46 18.57
N ARG A 81 -9.71 17.72 17.66
CA ARG A 81 -10.00 16.84 16.53
C ARG A 81 -8.79 16.89 15.60
N PRO A 82 -7.94 15.84 15.55
CA PRO A 82 -6.73 15.90 14.76
C PRO A 82 -7.07 15.77 13.28
N VAL A 83 -6.25 16.40 12.45
CA VAL A 83 -6.15 16.03 11.04
C VAL A 83 -4.99 15.07 10.92
N VAL A 84 -5.24 13.86 10.42
CA VAL A 84 -4.21 12.83 10.26
C VAL A 84 -3.92 12.62 8.79
N LEU A 85 -2.65 12.77 8.42
CA LEU A 85 -2.11 12.40 7.12
C LEU A 85 -1.23 11.17 7.32
N GLY A 86 -1.58 10.05 6.69
CA GLY A 86 -0.87 8.78 6.86
C GLY A 86 -0.50 8.15 5.53
N ASN A 87 0.68 7.55 5.47
CA ASN A 87 1.13 6.77 4.33
C ASN A 87 2.14 5.70 4.81
N HIS A 88 1.89 4.41 4.51
CA HIS A 88 2.83 3.36 4.89
C HIS A 88 4.16 3.49 4.14
N ARG A 89 5.24 2.95 4.71
CA ARG A 89 6.60 3.10 4.16
C ARG A 89 7.21 1.79 3.69
N ASP A 90 6.77 0.68 4.25
CA ASP A 90 7.25 -0.65 3.88
C ASP A 90 6.71 -1.05 2.51
N ALA A 91 7.55 -1.78 1.77
CA ALA A 91 7.28 -2.22 0.42
C ALA A 91 7.70 -3.68 0.22
N TRP A 92 7.05 -4.36 -0.72
CA TRP A 92 7.43 -5.72 -1.12
C TRP A 92 8.82 -5.79 -1.78
N VAL A 93 9.15 -4.81 -2.62
CA VAL A 93 10.45 -4.69 -3.31
C VAL A 93 10.88 -3.21 -3.26
N TYR A 94 11.07 -2.54 -4.40
CA TYR A 94 11.45 -1.12 -4.43
C TYR A 94 10.28 -0.19 -4.05
N GLY A 95 9.04 -0.62 -4.35
CA GLY A 95 7.84 0.10 -3.94
C GLY A 95 7.70 1.51 -4.48
N ALA A 96 8.16 1.78 -5.71
CA ALA A 96 8.13 3.13 -6.27
C ALA A 96 6.72 3.73 -6.36
N ALA A 97 5.74 2.93 -6.81
CA ALA A 97 4.34 3.30 -6.77
C ALA A 97 3.78 3.05 -5.36
N ASP A 98 3.73 1.78 -4.95
CA ASP A 98 3.23 1.36 -3.66
C ASP A 98 4.39 1.05 -2.69
N PRO A 99 4.65 1.86 -1.65
CA PRO A 99 3.96 3.11 -1.27
C PRO A 99 4.71 4.40 -1.59
N ASN A 100 5.93 4.33 -2.13
CA ASN A 100 6.84 5.46 -2.07
C ASN A 100 6.39 6.68 -2.90
N SER A 101 5.44 6.51 -3.83
CA SER A 101 4.79 7.64 -4.48
C SER A 101 3.96 8.47 -3.48
N GLY A 102 3.26 7.82 -2.55
CA GLY A 102 2.57 8.46 -1.43
C GLY A 102 3.54 8.98 -0.36
N THR A 103 4.64 8.27 -0.10
CA THR A 103 5.69 8.73 0.83
C THR A 103 6.29 10.04 0.33
N ALA A 104 6.61 10.14 -0.95
CA ALA A 104 7.15 11.34 -1.57
C ALA A 104 6.19 12.53 -1.45
N GLN A 105 4.89 12.31 -1.70
CA GLN A 105 3.86 13.32 -1.54
C GLN A 105 3.72 13.78 -0.08
N MET A 106 3.69 12.84 0.88
CA MET A 106 3.59 13.17 2.30
C MET A 106 4.79 13.99 2.78
N LEU A 107 6.00 13.65 2.35
CA LEU A 107 7.20 14.40 2.68
C LEU A 107 7.19 15.81 2.07
N GLU A 108 6.69 15.97 0.86
CA GLU A 108 6.57 17.30 0.23
C GLU A 108 5.51 18.16 0.91
N VAL A 109 4.38 17.57 1.33
CA VAL A 109 3.39 18.24 2.18
C VAL A 109 4.02 18.66 3.51
N ALA A 110 4.79 17.77 4.15
CA ALA A 110 5.50 18.09 5.40
C ALA A 110 6.49 19.25 5.21
N ARG A 111 7.22 19.28 4.08
CA ARG A 111 8.14 20.36 3.71
C ARG A 111 7.40 21.69 3.55
N GLY A 112 6.26 21.69 2.83
CA GLY A 112 5.43 22.88 2.63
C GLY A 112 4.84 23.43 3.93
N LEU A 113 4.26 22.56 4.77
CA LEU A 113 3.76 22.94 6.09
C LEU A 113 4.90 23.47 6.99
N GLY A 114 6.08 22.85 6.93
CA GLY A 114 7.27 23.30 7.64
C GLY A 114 7.73 24.70 7.23
N ALA A 115 7.58 25.08 5.95
CA ALA A 115 7.86 26.43 5.47
C ALA A 115 6.85 27.45 6.04
N LEU A 116 5.55 27.14 5.98
CA LEU A 116 4.50 27.99 6.54
C LEU A 116 4.67 28.23 8.05
N LEU A 117 5.04 27.18 8.80
CA LEU A 117 5.32 27.30 10.23
C LEU A 117 6.47 28.28 10.52
N LYS A 118 7.52 28.29 9.69
CA LYS A 118 8.64 29.24 9.84
C LYS A 118 8.23 30.69 9.56
N GLU A 119 7.19 30.89 8.75
CA GLU A 119 6.60 32.20 8.47
C GLU A 119 5.55 32.62 9.52
N GLY A 120 5.33 31.81 10.57
CA GLY A 120 4.44 32.13 11.68
C GLY A 120 2.99 31.67 11.49
N TRP A 121 2.67 31.00 10.37
CA TRP A 121 1.37 30.33 10.23
C TRP A 121 1.21 29.26 11.31
N LYS A 122 -0.01 29.09 11.82
CA LYS A 122 -0.37 28.03 12.77
C LYS A 122 -1.66 27.36 12.33
N PRO A 123 -1.72 26.01 12.29
CA PRO A 123 -2.98 25.33 11.99
C PRO A 123 -3.92 25.46 13.19
N LYS A 124 -5.22 25.65 12.92
CA LYS A 124 -6.25 25.70 13.98
C LYS A 124 -6.35 24.38 14.76
N ARG A 125 -6.12 23.25 14.10
CA ARG A 125 -6.18 21.89 14.68
C ARG A 125 -4.81 21.25 14.59
N PRO A 126 -4.43 20.36 15.53
CA PRO A 126 -3.19 19.64 15.38
C PRO A 126 -3.21 18.77 14.12
N ILE A 127 -2.06 18.71 13.46
CA ILE A 127 -1.84 17.85 12.29
C ILE A 127 -0.87 16.76 12.71
N TYR A 128 -1.24 15.51 12.48
CA TYR A 128 -0.37 14.36 12.66
C TYR A 128 0.04 13.81 11.29
N MET A 129 1.32 13.57 11.10
CA MET A 129 1.88 12.93 9.91
C MET A 129 2.49 11.60 10.33
N CYS A 130 1.97 10.50 9.78
CA CYS A 130 2.27 9.14 10.21
C CYS A 130 2.87 8.33 9.05
N SER A 131 4.07 7.77 9.25
CA SER A 131 4.77 6.91 8.29
C SER A 131 5.12 5.55 8.83
#